data_AF-A0AAE9DBI2-F1
#
_entry.id   AF-A0AAE9DBI2-F1
#
_cell.length_a   1.000
_cell.length_b   1.000
_cell.length_c   1.000
_cell.angle_alpha   90.00
_cell.angle_beta   90.00
_cell.angle_gamma   90.00
#
_symmetry.space_group_name_H-M   'P 1'
#
loop_
_entity.id
_entity.type
_entity.pdbx_description
1 polymer ?
#
loop_
_entity_poly.entity_id
_entity_poly.type
_entity_poly.pdbx_seq_one_letter_code
_entity_poly.pdbx_strand_id
1 'polypeptide(L)'
;MSEIERLFKQNAINSDVIKKKLIELGESFLGGEWKNVTLDQVHVPRLLGQSNYLYHVTSSTSATPYLLRIHRQERSQVFTDTVLFAILSERGLGPKLYGFFEGGRLEEYLPSEGFTEDDYWKPGFVQRIGAALPACHAMDIPVSKNVRCAKLMRDWLNGYKELEGGDYEILPTTVTYSDHPKTISVQKLSEEIDTFEKWAREVFEHTLVFGQIDFGVSNVLELNSTKEMVFIDCEFSSYNWRGFDLAMFVSESAITFNVPFPPGIKIIEDLTDNSPIIRILCEAYLDADNTLKNHIPSDRSSELESLIQECLFFWPLTHLFWALSAMKHALLKFENGVDLDVQARDRLAVYFHLKPRSQKIYEELKKWKKAL
;
A
#
# COMPACT_ATOMS: atom_id res chain seq x y z
N MET A 1 17.08 -14.29 -6.27
CA MET A 1 16.09 -15.17 -6.91
C MET A 1 16.12 -16.54 -6.26
N SER A 2 14.98 -16.94 -5.69
CA SER A 2 14.80 -18.26 -5.06
C SER A 2 14.75 -19.38 -6.11
N GLU A 3 14.86 -20.63 -5.67
CA GLU A 3 14.75 -21.79 -6.57
C GLU A 3 13.36 -21.86 -7.23
N ILE A 4 12.29 -21.62 -6.46
CA ILE A 4 10.92 -21.60 -6.98
C ILE A 4 10.72 -20.49 -8.01
N GLU A 5 11.28 -19.30 -7.79
CA GLU A 5 11.16 -18.19 -8.72
C GLU A 5 11.89 -18.50 -10.04
N ARG A 6 13.06 -19.14 -9.96
CA ARG A 6 13.80 -19.60 -11.14
C ARG A 6 13.01 -20.65 -11.92
N LEU A 7 12.41 -21.62 -11.23
CA LEU A 7 11.61 -22.69 -11.83
C LEU A 7 10.45 -22.12 -12.66
N PHE A 8 9.68 -21.19 -12.09
CA PHE A 8 8.52 -20.58 -12.74
C PHE A 8 8.90 -19.61 -13.87
N LYS A 9 10.10 -19.02 -13.84
CA LYS A 9 10.62 -18.19 -14.94
C LYS A 9 11.11 -18.99 -16.14
N GLN A 10 11.63 -20.20 -15.91
CA GLN A 10 12.28 -21.01 -16.95
C GLN A 10 11.31 -21.97 -17.68
N ASN A 11 10.10 -22.14 -17.16
CA ASN A 11 9.15 -23.12 -17.68
C ASN A 11 7.80 -22.47 -17.96
N ALA A 12 7.09 -22.98 -18.97
CA ALA A 12 5.71 -22.57 -19.21
C ALA A 12 4.83 -22.98 -18.03
N ILE A 13 3.88 -22.12 -17.65
CA ILE A 13 3.00 -22.32 -16.48
C ILE A 13 2.22 -23.65 -16.52
N ASN A 14 1.86 -24.10 -17.72
CA ASN A 14 1.12 -25.34 -17.95
C ASN A 14 2.02 -26.56 -18.21
N SER A 15 3.35 -26.43 -18.07
CA SER A 15 4.27 -27.55 -18.27
C SER A 15 4.15 -28.59 -17.16
N ASP A 16 4.46 -29.84 -17.47
CA ASP A 16 4.46 -30.95 -16.51
C ASP A 16 5.38 -30.69 -15.31
N VAL A 17 6.50 -30.00 -15.54
CA VAL A 17 7.46 -29.62 -14.48
C VAL A 17 6.78 -28.71 -13.45
N ILE A 18 6.06 -27.68 -13.91
CA ILE A 18 5.36 -26.76 -13.01
C ILE A 18 4.18 -27.44 -12.34
N LYS A 19 3.36 -28.17 -13.10
CA LYS A 19 2.21 -28.91 -12.55
C LYS A 19 2.63 -29.92 -11.48
N LYS A 20 3.72 -30.65 -11.70
CA LYS A 20 4.30 -31.55 -10.70
C LYS A 20 4.69 -30.79 -9.43
N LYS A 21 5.35 -29.64 -9.57
CA LYS A 21 5.73 -28.82 -8.41
C LYS A 21 4.50 -28.31 -7.63
N LEU A 22 3.43 -27.94 -8.33
CA LEU A 22 2.18 -27.52 -7.70
C LEU A 22 1.48 -28.65 -6.95
N ILE A 23 1.48 -29.87 -7.50
CA ILE A 23 0.98 -31.05 -6.79
C ILE A 23 1.83 -31.30 -5.53
N GLU A 24 3.16 -31.31 -5.65
CA GLU A 24 4.08 -31.50 -4.51
C GLU A 24 3.81 -30.48 -3.38
N LEU A 25 3.57 -29.21 -3.71
CA LEU A 25 3.23 -28.18 -2.72
C LEU A 25 1.86 -28.45 -2.07
N GLY A 26 0.84 -28.80 -2.86
CA GLY A 26 -0.49 -29.15 -2.35
C GLY A 26 -0.44 -30.37 -1.43
N GLU A 27 0.28 -31.41 -1.81
CA GLU A 27 0.50 -32.61 -0.99
C GLU A 27 1.19 -32.32 0.33
N SER A 28 2.23 -31.48 0.30
CA SER A 28 3.08 -31.20 1.46
C SER A 28 2.38 -30.33 2.50
N PHE A 29 1.59 -29.35 2.07
CA PHE A 29 1.01 -28.34 2.97
C PHE A 29 -0.48 -28.53 3.24
N LEU A 30 -1.26 -29.01 2.26
CA LEU A 30 -2.70 -29.25 2.44
C LEU A 30 -3.02 -30.74 2.65
N GLY A 31 -2.24 -31.64 2.02
CA GLY A 31 -2.51 -33.07 2.06
C GLY A 31 -3.88 -33.42 1.46
N GLY A 32 -4.59 -34.35 2.09
CA GLY A 32 -5.92 -34.77 1.64
C GLY A 32 -5.93 -35.24 0.17
N GLU A 33 -6.90 -34.72 -0.59
CA GLU A 33 -7.10 -35.07 -2.00
C GLU A 33 -5.93 -34.67 -2.90
N TRP A 34 -5.06 -33.73 -2.49
CA TRP A 34 -3.87 -33.38 -3.28
C TRP A 34 -2.93 -34.56 -3.52
N LYS A 35 -2.95 -35.59 -2.65
CA LYS A 35 -2.18 -36.84 -2.79
C LYS A 35 -2.60 -37.71 -3.98
N ASN A 36 -3.79 -37.45 -4.53
CA ASN A 36 -4.38 -38.24 -5.60
C ASN A 36 -4.48 -37.44 -6.91
N VAL A 37 -4.09 -36.17 -6.92
CA VAL A 37 -4.22 -35.29 -8.09
C VAL A 37 -3.17 -35.65 -9.14
N THR A 38 -3.60 -35.77 -10.39
CA THR A 38 -2.73 -36.02 -11.55
C THR A 38 -2.48 -34.75 -12.36
N LEU A 39 -1.44 -34.77 -13.22
CA LEU A 39 -1.01 -33.58 -13.98
C LEU A 39 -2.12 -32.99 -14.87
N ASP A 40 -2.96 -33.84 -15.45
CA ASP A 40 -4.07 -33.44 -16.33
C ASP A 40 -5.21 -32.74 -15.57
N GLN A 41 -5.29 -32.92 -14.26
CA GLN A 41 -6.34 -32.36 -13.40
C GLN A 41 -6.00 -30.98 -12.85
N VAL A 42 -4.73 -30.55 -12.94
CA VAL A 42 -4.26 -29.26 -12.40
C VAL A 42 -4.55 -28.12 -13.37
N HIS A 43 -5.19 -27.07 -12.86
CA HIS A 43 -5.43 -25.81 -13.55
C HIS A 43 -4.79 -24.64 -12.79
N VAL A 44 -4.16 -23.73 -13.53
CA VAL A 44 -3.31 -22.68 -12.94
C VAL A 44 -3.47 -21.34 -13.68
N PRO A 45 -4.60 -20.64 -13.52
CA PRO A 45 -4.66 -19.24 -13.90
C PRO A 45 -3.60 -18.43 -13.15
N ARG A 46 -2.73 -17.75 -13.90
CA ARG A 46 -1.85 -16.70 -13.34
C ARG A 46 -2.71 -15.49 -13.03
N LEU A 47 -2.58 -14.98 -11.81
CA LEU A 47 -3.19 -13.72 -11.40
C LEU A 47 -2.20 -12.57 -11.58
N LEU A 48 -2.73 -11.35 -11.69
CA LEU A 48 -1.94 -10.13 -11.68
C LEU A 48 -1.45 -9.88 -10.25
N GLY A 49 -0.18 -9.53 -10.10
CA GLY A 49 0.45 -9.13 -8.84
C GLY A 49 1.66 -8.26 -9.14
N GLN A 50 1.78 -7.11 -8.47
CA GLN A 50 2.83 -6.13 -8.77
C GLN A 50 4.18 -6.56 -8.16
N SER A 51 4.21 -6.84 -6.85
CA SER A 51 5.41 -7.19 -6.09
C SER A 51 5.74 -8.69 -6.09
N ASN A 52 4.76 -9.56 -6.36
CA ASN A 52 4.86 -11.01 -6.23
C ASN A 52 4.25 -11.74 -7.45
N TYR A 53 4.66 -13.00 -7.71
CA TYR A 53 3.92 -13.85 -8.65
C TYR A 53 2.80 -14.58 -7.91
N LEU A 54 1.58 -14.49 -8.44
CA LEU A 54 0.37 -15.06 -7.87
C LEU A 54 -0.24 -16.10 -8.82
N TYR A 55 -0.51 -17.30 -8.32
CA TYR A 55 -1.13 -18.38 -9.08
C TYR A 55 -2.27 -18.97 -8.28
N HIS A 56 -3.49 -18.92 -8.82
CA HIS A 56 -4.61 -19.63 -8.22
C HIS A 56 -4.57 -21.07 -8.74
N VAL A 57 -4.28 -22.01 -7.85
CA VAL A 57 -4.08 -23.40 -8.17
C VAL A 57 -5.33 -24.18 -7.82
N THR A 58 -5.96 -24.77 -8.83
CA THR A 58 -7.17 -25.58 -8.69
C THR A 58 -6.96 -26.97 -9.28
N SER A 59 -7.84 -27.88 -8.89
CA SER A 59 -7.92 -29.23 -9.42
C SER A 59 -9.35 -29.51 -9.91
N SER A 60 -9.51 -30.41 -10.87
CA SER A 60 -10.82 -30.97 -11.21
C SER A 60 -11.37 -31.95 -10.15
N THR A 61 -10.60 -32.23 -9.09
CA THR A 61 -11.01 -33.03 -7.93
C THR A 61 -11.60 -32.16 -6.81
N SER A 62 -11.96 -32.77 -5.67
CA SER A 62 -12.36 -32.04 -4.45
C SER A 62 -11.18 -31.52 -3.61
N ALA A 63 -9.97 -31.47 -4.18
CA ALA A 63 -8.81 -30.90 -3.51
C ALA A 63 -9.02 -29.41 -3.25
N THR A 64 -8.70 -28.97 -2.02
CA THR A 64 -8.83 -27.58 -1.60
C THR A 64 -7.98 -26.68 -2.49
N PRO A 65 -8.59 -25.71 -3.22
CA PRO A 65 -7.84 -24.71 -3.98
C PRO A 65 -6.93 -23.90 -3.08
N TYR A 66 -5.82 -23.42 -3.64
CA TYR A 66 -4.93 -22.51 -2.91
C TYR A 66 -4.34 -21.46 -3.84
N LEU A 67 -4.00 -20.31 -3.27
CA LEU A 67 -3.23 -19.28 -3.94
C LEU A 67 -1.75 -19.46 -3.59
N LEU A 68 -0.92 -19.68 -4.62
CA LEU A 68 0.52 -19.71 -4.50
C LEU A 68 1.07 -18.29 -4.70
N ARG A 69 1.77 -17.78 -3.69
CA ARG A 69 2.52 -16.54 -3.77
C ARG A 69 4.02 -16.82 -3.78
N ILE A 70 4.72 -16.35 -4.81
CA ILE A 70 6.18 -16.41 -4.93
C ILE A 70 6.76 -15.02 -4.73
N HIS A 71 7.65 -14.90 -3.74
CA HIS A 71 8.27 -13.64 -3.35
C HIS A 71 9.38 -13.22 -4.32
N ARG A 72 9.37 -11.93 -4.70
CA ARG A 72 10.43 -11.31 -5.53
C ARG A 72 11.28 -10.29 -4.76
N GLN A 73 10.99 -10.09 -3.48
CA GLN A 73 11.58 -9.08 -2.62
C GLN A 73 12.86 -9.57 -1.92
N GLU A 74 13.57 -8.64 -1.28
CA GLU A 74 14.71 -8.96 -0.43
C GLU A 74 14.31 -9.78 0.81
N ARG A 75 15.24 -10.59 1.32
CA ARG A 75 14.98 -11.55 2.43
C ARG A 75 14.42 -10.89 3.69
N SER A 76 14.87 -9.68 4.02
CA SER A 76 14.42 -8.94 5.22
C SER A 76 12.95 -8.52 5.12
N GLN A 77 12.50 -8.11 3.93
CA GLN A 77 11.11 -7.77 3.66
C GLN A 77 10.22 -9.02 3.71
N VAL A 78 10.67 -10.11 3.07
CA VAL A 78 9.96 -11.41 3.10
C VAL A 78 9.75 -11.91 4.54
N PHE A 79 10.74 -11.74 5.43
CA PHE A 79 10.58 -12.14 6.83
C PHE A 79 9.48 -11.36 7.55
N THR A 80 9.43 -10.04 7.37
CA THR A 80 8.42 -9.20 8.03
C THR A 80 7.03 -9.48 7.48
N ASP A 81 6.88 -9.59 6.16
CA ASP A 81 5.63 -9.98 5.49
C ASP A 81 5.15 -11.35 5.95
N THR A 82 6.05 -12.34 6.06
CA THR A 82 5.75 -13.69 6.56
C THR A 82 5.17 -13.66 7.97
N VAL A 83 5.82 -12.94 8.90
CA VAL A 83 5.36 -12.84 10.29
C VAL A 83 4.01 -12.14 10.37
N LEU A 84 3.84 -11.03 9.64
CA LEU A 84 2.61 -10.28 9.65
C LEU A 84 1.45 -11.08 9.06
N PHE A 85 1.67 -11.73 7.91
CA PHE A 85 0.67 -12.57 7.26
C PHE A 85 0.22 -13.71 8.18
N ALA A 86 1.16 -14.38 8.87
CA ALA A 86 0.82 -15.42 9.84
C ALA A 86 -0.08 -14.89 10.97
N ILE A 87 0.23 -13.71 11.52
CA ILE A 87 -0.58 -13.10 12.58
C ILE A 87 -1.99 -12.75 12.08
N LEU A 88 -2.09 -12.16 10.88
CA LEU A 88 -3.38 -11.79 10.29
C LEU A 88 -4.23 -13.03 10.00
N SER A 89 -3.62 -14.08 9.43
CA SER A 89 -4.27 -15.38 9.18
C SER A 89 -4.80 -15.99 10.48
N GLU A 90 -3.97 -16.11 11.52
CA GLU A 90 -4.37 -16.74 12.79
C GLU A 90 -5.48 -15.98 13.52
N ARG A 91 -5.63 -14.68 13.24
CA ARG A 91 -6.69 -13.84 13.82
C ARG A 91 -7.94 -13.75 12.93
N GLY A 92 -7.96 -14.41 11.77
CA GLY A 92 -9.05 -14.31 10.81
C GLY A 92 -9.20 -12.92 10.20
N LEU A 93 -8.11 -12.15 10.11
CA LEU A 93 -8.06 -10.77 9.60
C LEU A 93 -7.52 -10.70 8.16
N GLY A 94 -7.44 -11.84 7.48
CA GLY A 94 -6.96 -11.98 6.12
C GLY A 94 -7.13 -13.42 5.63
N PRO A 95 -6.63 -13.76 4.42
CA PRO A 95 -6.69 -15.12 3.90
C PRO A 95 -5.99 -16.09 4.84
N LYS A 96 -6.56 -17.30 5.01
CA LYS A 96 -5.92 -18.34 5.79
C LYS A 96 -4.59 -18.75 5.17
N LEU A 97 -3.53 -18.82 5.97
CA LEU A 97 -2.26 -19.42 5.61
C LEU A 97 -2.39 -20.95 5.60
N TYR A 98 -2.00 -21.57 4.48
CA TYR A 98 -1.88 -23.03 4.38
C TYR A 98 -0.44 -23.52 4.58
N GLY A 99 0.57 -22.74 4.19
CA GLY A 99 1.97 -23.14 4.40
C GLY A 99 3.00 -22.12 3.93
N PHE A 100 4.19 -22.19 4.51
CA PHE A 100 5.36 -21.40 4.13
C PHE A 100 6.50 -22.29 3.65
N PHE A 101 7.25 -21.80 2.66
CA PHE A 101 8.46 -22.45 2.17
C PHE A 101 9.47 -21.40 1.69
N GLU A 102 10.70 -21.82 1.38
CA GLU A 102 11.71 -20.87 0.91
C GLU A 102 11.30 -20.23 -0.42
N GLY A 103 11.06 -18.92 -0.38
CA GLY A 103 10.70 -18.13 -1.56
C GLY A 103 9.20 -18.00 -1.82
N GLY A 104 8.31 -18.50 -0.96
CA GLY A 104 6.86 -18.34 -1.15
C GLY A 104 5.98 -18.90 -0.03
N ARG A 105 4.66 -18.79 -0.25
CA ARG A 105 3.61 -19.32 0.63
C ARG A 105 2.39 -19.81 -0.13
N LEU A 106 1.60 -20.64 0.53
CA LEU A 106 0.27 -21.06 0.10
C LEU A 106 -0.74 -20.38 1.02
N GLU A 107 -1.71 -19.68 0.44
CA GLU A 107 -2.79 -19.02 1.14
C GLU A 107 -4.16 -19.41 0.58
N GLU A 108 -5.20 -19.18 1.35
CA GLU A 108 -6.59 -19.28 0.91
C GLU A 108 -6.83 -18.36 -0.28
N TYR A 109 -7.46 -18.90 -1.31
CA TYR A 109 -8.00 -18.06 -2.37
C TYR A 109 -9.35 -17.50 -1.92
N LEU A 110 -9.45 -16.17 -1.83
CA LEU A 110 -10.70 -15.48 -1.52
C LEU A 110 -11.46 -15.18 -2.82
N PRO A 111 -12.59 -15.83 -3.13
CA PRO A 111 -13.39 -15.48 -4.29
C PRO A 111 -13.92 -14.05 -4.16
N SER A 112 -13.39 -13.17 -5.01
CA SER A 112 -13.56 -11.73 -4.85
C SER A 112 -13.46 -10.99 -6.17
N GLU A 113 -13.91 -9.74 -6.16
CA GLU A 113 -13.73 -8.77 -7.24
C GLU A 113 -12.74 -7.68 -6.78
N GLY A 114 -11.81 -7.33 -7.67
CA GLY A 114 -10.92 -6.19 -7.47
C GLY A 114 -11.53 -4.90 -8.02
N PHE A 115 -10.94 -3.79 -7.63
CA PHE A 115 -11.36 -2.46 -8.07
C PHE A 115 -10.33 -1.83 -9.01
N THR A 116 -10.76 -0.78 -9.70
CA THR A 116 -10.01 -0.04 -10.72
C THR A 116 -9.93 1.45 -10.34
N GLU A 117 -9.07 2.20 -11.01
CA GLU A 117 -8.94 3.65 -10.79
C GLU A 117 -10.27 4.41 -10.97
N ASP A 118 -11.18 3.91 -11.82
CA ASP A 118 -12.51 4.50 -12.03
C ASP A 118 -13.42 4.40 -10.78
N ASP A 119 -13.12 3.46 -9.87
CA ASP A 119 -13.93 3.24 -8.67
C ASP A 119 -13.77 4.36 -7.65
N TYR A 120 -12.64 5.08 -7.64
CA TYR A 120 -12.44 6.27 -6.79
C TYR A 120 -13.56 7.30 -6.97
N TRP A 121 -14.14 7.38 -8.17
CA TRP A 121 -15.17 8.36 -8.50
C TRP A 121 -16.59 7.92 -8.17
N LYS A 122 -16.76 6.74 -7.57
CA LYS A 122 -18.05 6.21 -7.13
C LYS A 122 -18.23 6.51 -5.64
N PRO A 123 -19.13 7.44 -5.24
CA PRO A 123 -19.31 7.80 -3.83
C PRO A 123 -19.58 6.60 -2.91
N GLY A 124 -20.39 5.63 -3.37
CA GLY A 124 -20.69 4.42 -2.61
C GLY A 124 -19.48 3.52 -2.38
N PHE A 125 -18.51 3.49 -3.30
CA PHE A 125 -17.25 2.78 -3.10
C PHE A 125 -16.42 3.48 -2.02
N VAL A 126 -16.19 4.78 -2.16
CA VAL A 126 -15.41 5.59 -1.20
C VAL A 126 -16.00 5.52 0.21
N GLN A 127 -17.34 5.56 0.33
CA GLN A 127 -18.02 5.38 1.62
C GLN A 127 -17.70 4.03 2.27
N ARG A 128 -17.73 2.94 1.49
CA ARG A 128 -17.42 1.60 2.00
C ARG A 128 -15.96 1.45 2.40
N ILE A 129 -15.05 2.08 1.64
CA ILE A 129 -13.64 2.17 2.01
C ILE A 129 -13.46 2.89 3.35
N GLY A 130 -14.03 4.09 3.48
CA GLY A 130 -13.96 4.87 4.72
C GLY A 130 -14.51 4.09 5.91
N ALA A 131 -15.64 3.39 5.74
CA ALA A 131 -16.26 2.61 6.82
C ALA A 131 -15.48 1.35 7.22
N ALA A 132 -14.71 0.74 6.31
CA ALA A 132 -13.94 -0.47 6.60
C ALA A 132 -12.61 -0.17 7.32
N LEU A 133 -12.03 1.01 7.10
CA LEU A 133 -10.69 1.36 7.58
C LEU A 133 -10.52 1.41 9.12
N PRO A 134 -11.50 1.91 9.92
CA PRO A 134 -11.37 1.92 11.38
C PRO A 134 -11.15 0.53 12.01
N ALA A 135 -11.76 -0.52 11.44
CA ALA A 135 -11.56 -1.89 11.94
C ALA A 135 -10.11 -2.34 11.76
N CYS A 136 -9.47 -1.98 10.64
CA CYS A 136 -8.05 -2.22 10.40
C CYS A 136 -7.16 -1.39 11.33
N HIS A 137 -7.47 -0.11 11.49
CA HIS A 137 -6.74 0.78 12.38
C HIS A 137 -6.79 0.36 13.85
N ALA A 138 -7.85 -0.32 14.27
CA ALA A 138 -8.02 -0.83 15.63
C ALA A 138 -7.24 -2.13 15.93
N MET A 139 -6.60 -2.75 14.93
CA MET A 139 -5.85 -3.99 15.12
C MET A 139 -4.63 -3.79 16.04
N ASP A 140 -4.49 -4.64 17.07
CA ASP A 140 -3.29 -4.65 17.93
C ASP A 140 -2.29 -5.72 17.49
N ILE A 141 -1.43 -5.39 16.54
CA ILE A 141 -0.43 -6.30 15.98
C ILE A 141 0.89 -6.18 16.76
N PRO A 142 1.56 -7.29 17.14
CA PRO A 142 2.83 -7.29 17.88
C PRO A 142 4.04 -6.98 16.97
N VAL A 143 3.95 -5.89 16.20
CA VAL A 143 5.07 -5.30 15.44
C VAL A 143 5.54 -4.01 16.10
N SER A 144 6.63 -3.43 15.59
CA SER A 144 7.15 -2.16 16.10
C SER A 144 6.06 -1.08 16.07
N LYS A 145 5.91 -0.35 17.19
CA LYS A 145 5.03 0.81 17.29
C LYS A 145 5.68 2.11 16.77
N ASN A 146 6.92 2.04 16.29
CA ASN A 146 7.60 3.18 15.67
C ASN A 146 6.95 3.51 14.32
N VAL A 147 6.90 4.80 13.98
CA VAL A 147 6.36 5.32 12.73
C VAL A 147 7.05 4.67 11.53
N ARG A 148 6.29 3.86 10.79
CA ARG A 148 6.82 3.04 9.70
C ARG A 148 7.13 3.84 8.43
N CYS A 149 6.32 4.83 8.04
CA CYS A 149 6.57 5.58 6.80
C CYS A 149 7.89 6.36 6.86
N ALA A 150 8.21 7.00 8.00
CA ALA A 150 9.48 7.70 8.22
C ALA A 150 10.68 6.75 8.11
N LYS A 151 10.57 5.55 8.71
CA LYS A 151 11.61 4.52 8.59
C LYS A 151 11.83 4.09 7.13
N LEU A 152 10.76 3.78 6.39
CA LEU A 152 10.85 3.35 5.00
C LEU A 152 11.47 4.43 4.10
N MET A 153 11.06 5.69 4.28
CA MET A 153 11.65 6.82 3.55
C MET A 153 13.16 6.94 3.79
N ARG A 154 13.62 6.79 5.05
CA ARG A 154 15.06 6.80 5.37
C ARG A 154 15.78 5.60 4.78
N ASP A 155 15.19 4.40 4.85
CA ASP A 155 15.76 3.18 4.28
C ASP A 155 15.90 3.30 2.75
N TRP A 156 14.90 3.87 2.06
CA TRP A 156 14.95 4.11 0.62
C TRP A 156 15.96 5.19 0.24
N LEU A 157 16.02 6.30 0.97
CA LEU A 157 16.99 7.36 0.73
C LEU A 157 18.43 6.89 0.98
N ASN A 158 18.65 6.08 2.01
CA ASN A 158 19.94 5.44 2.26
C ASN A 158 20.32 4.47 1.14
N GLY A 159 19.38 3.62 0.71
CA GLY A 159 19.60 2.72 -0.41
C GLY A 159 19.87 3.45 -1.73
N TYR A 160 19.19 4.58 -1.98
CA TYR A 160 19.48 5.44 -3.12
C TYR A 160 20.92 5.98 -3.07
N LYS A 161 21.38 6.44 -1.90
CA LYS A 161 22.76 6.91 -1.69
C LYS A 161 23.80 5.79 -1.85
N GLU A 162 23.51 4.59 -1.36
CA GLU A 162 24.38 3.41 -1.51
C GLU A 162 24.53 2.98 -2.97
N LEU A 163 23.51 3.24 -3.79
CA LEU A 163 23.52 3.03 -5.24
C LEU A 163 24.14 4.22 -6.01
N GLU A 164 24.94 5.06 -5.35
CA GLU A 164 25.60 6.25 -5.91
C GLU A 164 24.62 7.35 -6.37
N GLY A 165 23.38 7.34 -5.86
CA GLY A 165 22.41 8.40 -6.05
C GLY A 165 22.89 9.73 -5.44
N GLY A 166 22.80 10.80 -6.21
CA GLY A 166 23.30 12.13 -5.86
C GLY A 166 22.20 13.17 -5.68
N ASP A 167 22.55 14.43 -5.95
CA ASP A 167 21.55 15.49 -6.02
C ASP A 167 20.56 15.20 -7.16
N TYR A 168 19.28 15.42 -6.88
CA TYR A 168 18.18 15.04 -7.75
C TYR A 168 17.57 16.28 -8.41
N GLU A 169 17.49 16.27 -9.74
CA GLU A 169 16.81 17.34 -10.49
C GLU A 169 15.30 17.12 -10.44
N ILE A 170 14.56 18.16 -10.03
CA ILE A 170 13.10 18.15 -10.06
C ILE A 170 12.68 18.82 -11.36
N LEU A 171 12.43 17.99 -12.37
CA LEU A 171 11.92 18.41 -13.68
C LEU A 171 10.60 17.67 -13.94
N PRO A 172 9.46 18.21 -13.50
CA PRO A 172 8.18 17.55 -13.68
C PRO A 172 7.83 17.43 -15.16
N THR A 173 7.14 16.35 -15.51
CA THR A 173 6.72 15.97 -16.86
C THR A 173 5.19 15.92 -16.97
N THR A 174 4.49 15.34 -15.99
CA THR A 174 3.02 15.18 -16.07
C THR A 174 2.25 16.25 -15.31
N VAL A 175 2.94 17.06 -14.50
CA VAL A 175 2.39 18.19 -13.74
C VAL A 175 3.06 19.50 -14.13
N THR A 176 2.41 20.62 -13.83
CA THR A 176 2.85 21.98 -14.17
C THR A 176 3.24 22.83 -12.95
N TYR A 177 3.12 22.28 -11.73
CA TYR A 177 3.57 22.94 -10.50
C TYR A 177 5.03 23.41 -10.58
N SER A 178 5.26 24.70 -10.32
CA SER A 178 6.59 25.32 -10.36
C SER A 178 7.16 25.71 -9.00
N ASP A 179 6.37 25.54 -7.93
CA ASP A 179 6.72 25.94 -6.56
C ASP A 179 7.63 24.90 -5.88
N HIS A 180 8.71 24.50 -6.56
CA HIS A 180 9.69 23.53 -6.10
C HIS A 180 11.12 24.00 -6.41
N PRO A 181 12.14 23.55 -5.66
CA PRO A 181 13.52 23.79 -6.05
C PRO A 181 13.84 23.06 -7.36
N LYS A 182 14.76 23.62 -8.17
CA LYS A 182 15.22 22.94 -9.40
C LYS A 182 15.96 21.64 -9.10
N THR A 183 16.72 21.62 -8.01
CA THR A 183 17.49 20.46 -7.57
C THR A 183 17.39 20.32 -6.05
N ILE A 184 17.41 19.08 -5.56
CA ILE A 184 17.42 18.78 -4.14
C ILE A 184 18.52 17.78 -3.79
N SER A 185 19.26 18.04 -2.73
CA SER A 185 20.29 17.12 -2.26
C SER A 185 19.73 16.03 -1.38
N VAL A 186 20.44 14.89 -1.31
CA VAL A 186 20.13 13.79 -0.37
C VAL A 186 20.02 14.29 1.08
N GLN A 187 20.89 15.22 1.47
CA GLN A 187 20.83 15.84 2.80
C GLN A 187 19.51 16.59 3.01
N LYS A 188 19.11 17.43 2.06
CA LYS A 188 17.85 18.18 2.16
C LYS A 188 16.63 17.25 2.18
N LEU A 189 16.64 16.16 1.40
CA LEU A 189 15.59 15.13 1.49
C LEU A 189 15.51 14.51 2.89
N SER A 190 16.64 14.24 3.53
CA SER A 190 16.66 13.77 4.92
C SER A 190 16.06 14.81 5.88
N GLU A 191 16.42 16.08 5.73
CA GLU A 191 15.88 17.18 6.53
C GLU A 191 14.37 17.36 6.32
N GLU A 192 13.86 17.11 5.11
CA GLU A 192 12.42 17.11 4.83
C GLU A 192 11.68 15.98 5.55
N ILE A 193 12.25 14.77 5.58
CA ILE A 193 11.71 13.65 6.37
C ILE A 193 11.70 14.01 7.86
N ASP A 194 12.81 14.53 8.39
CA ASP A 194 12.95 14.96 9.79
C ASP A 194 11.91 16.01 10.17
N THR A 195 11.70 16.99 9.28
CA THR A 195 10.78 18.10 9.50
C THR A 195 9.34 17.60 9.57
N PHE A 196 8.90 16.78 8.60
CA PHE A 196 7.55 16.23 8.59
C PHE A 196 7.30 15.27 9.75
N GLU A 197 8.25 14.38 10.05
CA GLU A 197 8.14 13.48 11.20
C GLU A 197 7.99 14.28 12.50
N LYS A 198 8.78 15.33 12.69
CA LYS A 198 8.67 16.22 13.86
C LYS A 198 7.29 16.88 13.93
N TRP A 199 6.79 17.47 12.85
CA TRP A 199 5.47 18.12 12.83
C TRP A 199 4.38 17.11 13.20
N ALA A 200 4.38 15.95 12.56
CA ALA A 200 3.40 14.90 12.79
C ALA A 200 3.44 14.39 14.24
N ARG A 201 4.62 14.16 14.82
CA ARG A 201 4.75 13.77 16.24
C ARG A 201 4.23 14.84 17.19
N GLU A 202 4.51 16.11 16.94
CA GLU A 202 4.06 17.18 17.83
C GLU A 202 2.53 17.37 17.83
N VAL A 203 1.85 17.19 16.69
CA VAL A 203 0.40 17.45 16.59
C VAL A 203 -0.48 16.19 16.54
N PHE A 204 0.00 15.07 15.98
CA PHE A 204 -0.78 13.86 15.66
C PHE A 204 -0.28 12.56 16.32
N GLU A 205 0.67 12.56 17.27
CA GLU A 205 1.15 11.30 17.90
C GLU A 205 0.02 10.42 18.49
N HIS A 206 -1.06 11.03 18.98
CA HIS A 206 -2.22 10.34 19.52
C HIS A 206 -3.09 9.62 18.47
N THR A 207 -2.78 9.76 17.18
CA THR A 207 -3.50 9.12 16.06
C THR A 207 -2.76 7.92 15.48
N LEU A 208 -1.74 7.42 16.17
CA LEU A 208 -1.02 6.19 15.81
C LEU A 208 -1.94 4.96 15.87
N VAL A 209 -1.98 4.23 14.76
CA VAL A 209 -2.81 3.05 14.52
C VAL A 209 -2.03 2.02 13.72
N PHE A 210 -2.52 0.79 13.63
CA PHE A 210 -2.00 -0.17 12.64
C PHE A 210 -2.52 0.23 11.24
N GLY A 211 -1.64 0.80 10.42
CA GLY A 211 -1.98 1.31 9.09
C GLY A 211 -1.51 0.39 7.97
N GLN A 212 -2.21 0.44 6.84
CA GLN A 212 -1.86 -0.22 5.59
C GLN A 212 -0.61 0.39 4.93
N ILE A 213 -0.46 1.72 4.99
CA ILE A 213 0.62 2.53 4.40
C ILE A 213 0.60 2.58 2.88
N ASP A 214 0.49 1.45 2.20
CA ASP A 214 0.28 1.35 0.75
C ASP A 214 -1.20 1.16 0.44
N PHE A 215 -1.98 2.21 0.70
CA PHE A 215 -3.44 2.14 0.61
C PHE A 215 -3.98 2.75 -0.68
N GLY A 216 -4.18 1.89 -1.67
CA GLY A 216 -4.80 2.21 -2.96
C GLY A 216 -5.83 1.17 -3.39
N VAL A 217 -6.58 1.49 -4.45
CA VAL A 217 -7.69 0.66 -4.96
C VAL A 217 -7.25 -0.75 -5.39
N SER A 218 -5.99 -0.90 -5.80
CA SER A 218 -5.39 -2.21 -6.17
C SER A 218 -5.25 -3.17 -5.00
N ASN A 219 -5.24 -2.65 -3.76
CA ASN A 219 -5.03 -3.42 -2.53
C ASN A 219 -6.36 -3.66 -1.79
N VAL A 220 -7.49 -3.52 -2.49
CA VAL A 220 -8.83 -3.78 -1.97
C VAL A 220 -9.54 -4.84 -2.81
N LEU A 221 -10.14 -5.81 -2.13
CA LEU A 221 -11.01 -6.82 -2.72
C LEU A 221 -12.41 -6.74 -2.09
N GLU A 222 -13.44 -7.00 -2.89
CA GLU A 222 -14.79 -7.26 -2.39
C GLU A 222 -15.07 -8.77 -2.44
N LEU A 223 -15.43 -9.36 -1.30
CA LEU A 223 -15.80 -10.77 -1.25
C LEU A 223 -17.12 -11.02 -2.00
N ASN A 224 -17.13 -12.03 -2.87
CA ASN A 224 -18.33 -12.37 -3.65
C ASN A 224 -19.51 -12.81 -2.77
N SER A 225 -19.22 -13.47 -1.66
CA SER A 225 -20.21 -14.06 -0.75
C SER A 225 -20.82 -13.04 0.20
N THR A 226 -20.00 -12.21 0.85
CA THR A 226 -20.45 -11.30 1.93
C THR A 226 -20.52 -9.84 1.49
N LYS A 227 -19.90 -9.49 0.36
CA LYS A 227 -19.71 -8.09 -0.07
C LYS A 227 -18.92 -7.25 0.92
N GLU A 228 -18.14 -7.89 1.79
CA GLU A 228 -17.20 -7.22 2.68
C GLU A 228 -15.96 -6.76 1.91
N MET A 229 -15.42 -5.59 2.28
CA MET A 229 -14.15 -5.10 1.77
C MET A 229 -13.02 -5.74 2.57
N VAL A 230 -12.07 -6.36 1.86
CA VAL A 230 -10.86 -6.95 2.44
C VAL A 230 -9.66 -6.20 1.89
N PHE A 231 -8.82 -5.70 2.80
CA PHE A 231 -7.56 -5.10 2.43
C PHE A 231 -6.48 -6.18 2.39
N ILE A 232 -5.73 -6.19 1.29
CA ILE A 232 -4.70 -7.18 1.01
C ILE A 232 -3.34 -6.51 0.86
N ASP A 233 -2.31 -7.32 0.66
CA ASP A 233 -0.93 -6.90 0.42
C ASP A 233 -0.35 -6.01 1.53
N CYS A 234 -0.47 -6.50 2.77
CA CYS A 234 -0.04 -5.80 3.98
C CYS A 234 1.49 -5.69 4.15
N GLU A 235 2.29 -5.78 3.08
CA GLU A 235 3.76 -5.89 3.15
C GLU A 235 4.42 -4.64 3.78
N PHE A 236 3.79 -3.49 3.66
CA PHE A 236 4.22 -2.24 4.29
C PHE A 236 3.57 -2.00 5.64
N SER A 237 2.48 -2.71 5.96
CA SER A 237 1.61 -2.38 7.09
C SER A 237 2.34 -2.47 8.42
N SER A 238 2.13 -1.46 9.26
CA SER A 238 2.70 -1.35 10.59
C SER A 238 2.09 -0.13 11.30
N TYR A 239 2.63 0.24 12.46
CA TYR A 239 2.14 1.44 13.14
C TYR A 239 2.53 2.73 12.42
N ASN A 240 1.51 3.56 12.16
CA ASN A 240 1.62 4.84 11.50
C ASN A 240 0.45 5.76 11.90
N TRP A 241 0.46 7.02 11.47
CA TRP A 241 -0.68 7.93 11.71
C TRP A 241 -1.85 7.58 10.80
N ARG A 242 -3.07 7.48 11.34
CA ARG A 242 -4.28 7.19 10.54
C ARG A 242 -4.49 8.17 9.39
N GLY A 243 -4.12 9.44 9.59
CA GLY A 243 -4.19 10.47 8.57
C GLY A 243 -3.31 10.18 7.35
N PHE A 244 -2.22 9.42 7.51
CA PHE A 244 -1.37 9.02 6.39
C PHE A 244 -2.10 8.05 5.46
N ASP A 245 -2.81 7.04 5.98
CA ASP A 245 -3.57 6.09 5.16
C ASP A 245 -4.73 6.75 4.44
N LEU A 246 -5.48 7.63 5.14
CA LEU A 246 -6.54 8.42 4.53
C LEU A 246 -5.98 9.30 3.40
N ALA A 247 -4.87 9.98 3.66
CA ALA A 247 -4.20 10.81 2.66
C ALA A 247 -3.60 10.00 1.52
N MET A 248 -3.15 8.77 1.77
CA MET A 248 -2.62 7.88 0.74
C MET A 248 -3.73 7.50 -0.24
N PHE A 249 -4.89 7.08 0.27
CA PHE A 249 -6.03 6.73 -0.58
C PHE A 249 -6.51 7.91 -1.43
N VAL A 250 -6.58 9.11 -0.83
CA VAL A 250 -6.94 10.33 -1.55
C VAL A 250 -5.88 10.71 -2.59
N SER A 251 -4.60 10.60 -2.25
CA SER A 251 -3.48 10.88 -3.15
C SER A 251 -3.47 9.96 -4.38
N GLU A 252 -3.65 8.66 -4.17
CA GLU A 252 -3.71 7.67 -5.25
C GLU A 252 -4.91 7.88 -6.18
N SER A 253 -6.02 8.44 -5.68
CA SER A 253 -7.14 8.79 -6.56
C SER A 253 -6.78 9.82 -7.63
N ALA A 254 -5.80 10.70 -7.39
CA ALA A 254 -5.40 11.73 -8.34
C ALA A 254 -4.40 11.21 -9.40
N ILE A 255 -4.15 9.90 -9.47
CA ILE A 255 -3.03 9.33 -10.22
C ILE A 255 -3.52 8.14 -11.02
N THR A 256 -3.17 8.12 -12.30
CA THR A 256 -3.43 6.99 -13.19
C THR A 256 -2.13 6.35 -13.63
N PHE A 257 -2.08 5.02 -13.53
CA PHE A 257 -1.02 4.17 -14.06
C PHE A 257 -1.45 3.49 -15.37
N ASN A 258 -2.68 3.72 -15.82
CA ASN A 258 -3.22 3.19 -17.07
C ASN A 258 -2.84 4.06 -18.28
N VAL A 259 -1.56 4.42 -18.40
CA VAL A 259 -1.03 5.19 -19.53
C VAL A 259 -0.30 4.22 -20.48
N PRO A 260 -0.82 3.95 -21.69
CA PRO A 260 -0.28 2.90 -22.56
C PRO A 260 1.06 3.24 -23.24
N PHE A 261 1.61 4.43 -22.97
CA PHE A 261 2.88 4.91 -23.50
C PHE A 261 3.70 5.58 -22.38
N PRO A 262 5.03 5.66 -22.52
CA PRO A 262 5.88 6.37 -21.55
C PRO A 262 5.35 7.79 -21.26
N PRO A 263 5.32 8.22 -19.99
CA PRO A 263 5.99 7.61 -18.84
C PRO A 263 5.19 6.51 -18.11
N GLY A 264 4.03 6.07 -18.62
CA GLY A 264 3.23 5.03 -17.95
C GLY A 264 2.49 5.49 -16.69
N ILE A 265 2.56 6.79 -16.36
CA ILE A 265 1.92 7.42 -15.21
C ILE A 265 1.42 8.81 -15.60
N LYS A 266 0.36 9.29 -14.95
CA LYS A 266 -0.05 10.69 -15.00
C LYS A 266 -0.67 11.11 -13.66
N ILE A 267 -0.22 12.24 -13.13
CA ILE A 267 -0.88 12.90 -12.00
C ILE A 267 -1.88 13.93 -12.54
N ILE A 268 -3.08 13.98 -11.96
CA ILE A 268 -4.17 14.87 -12.37
C ILE A 268 -4.24 16.03 -11.38
N GLU A 269 -3.77 17.22 -11.80
CA GLU A 269 -3.65 18.40 -10.95
C GLU A 269 -4.99 18.86 -10.37
N ASP A 270 -6.06 18.88 -11.17
CA ASP A 270 -7.40 19.25 -10.69
C ASP A 270 -7.87 18.38 -9.52
N LEU A 271 -7.57 17.08 -9.55
CA LEU A 271 -7.92 16.14 -8.47
C LEU A 271 -6.97 16.23 -7.27
N THR A 272 -5.72 16.63 -7.51
CA THR A 272 -4.72 16.91 -6.46
C THR A 272 -5.11 18.15 -5.66
N ASP A 273 -5.55 19.21 -6.34
CA ASP A 273 -5.92 20.48 -5.73
C ASP A 273 -7.36 20.46 -5.19
N ASN A 274 -8.27 19.74 -5.85
CA ASN A 274 -9.71 19.74 -5.55
C ASN A 274 -10.29 18.32 -5.52
N SER A 275 -9.80 17.47 -4.62
CA SER A 275 -10.33 16.10 -4.49
C SER A 275 -11.82 16.09 -4.09
N PRO A 276 -12.69 15.44 -4.88
CA PRO A 276 -14.12 15.33 -4.54
C PRO A 276 -14.39 14.24 -3.48
N ILE A 277 -13.40 13.41 -3.14
CA ILE A 277 -13.61 12.20 -2.33
C ILE A 277 -13.22 12.35 -0.86
N ILE A 278 -12.40 13.35 -0.53
CA ILE A 278 -11.82 13.50 0.82
C ILE A 278 -12.89 13.59 1.92
N ARG A 279 -13.95 14.38 1.69
CA ARG A 279 -15.03 14.53 2.66
C ARG A 279 -15.83 13.23 2.82
N ILE A 280 -16.16 12.57 1.70
CA ILE A 280 -16.90 11.30 1.69
C ILE A 280 -16.15 10.23 2.48
N LEU A 281 -14.83 10.12 2.24
CA LEU A 281 -13.96 9.18 2.93
C LEU A 281 -13.91 9.48 4.43
N CYS A 282 -13.68 10.74 4.81
CA CYS A 282 -13.55 11.15 6.22
C CYS A 282 -14.88 11.01 6.99
N GLU A 283 -16.02 11.30 6.35
CA GLU A 283 -17.35 11.11 6.96
C GLU A 283 -17.59 9.64 7.30
N ALA A 284 -17.41 8.74 6.33
CA ALA A 284 -17.62 7.32 6.53
C ALA A 284 -16.63 6.73 7.55
N TYR A 285 -15.37 7.18 7.53
CA TYR A 285 -14.38 6.80 8.53
C TYR A 285 -14.80 7.22 9.93
N LEU A 286 -15.16 8.51 10.11
CA LEU A 286 -15.51 9.06 11.41
C LEU A 286 -16.72 8.34 12.01
N ASP A 287 -17.77 8.11 11.21
CA ASP A 287 -18.98 7.45 11.68
C ASP A 287 -18.72 5.99 12.10
N ALA A 288 -17.92 5.27 11.32
CA ALA A 288 -17.54 3.90 11.64
C ALA A 288 -16.60 3.82 12.86
N ASP A 289 -15.64 4.74 12.99
CA ASP A 289 -14.73 4.82 14.15
C ASP A 289 -15.50 5.17 15.43
N ASN A 290 -16.45 6.10 15.36
CA ASN A 290 -17.33 6.45 16.47
C ASN A 290 -18.19 5.27 16.90
N THR A 291 -18.76 4.54 15.94
CA THR A 291 -19.52 3.31 16.20
C THR A 291 -18.65 2.26 16.88
N LEU A 292 -17.46 2.00 16.33
CA LEU A 292 -16.52 1.01 16.86
C LEU A 292 -16.09 1.32 18.31
N LYS A 293 -15.93 2.61 18.63
CA LYS A 293 -15.52 3.08 19.96
C LYS A 293 -16.69 3.32 20.91
N ASN A 294 -17.94 3.12 20.47
CA ASN A 294 -19.15 3.54 21.18
C ASN A 294 -19.10 5.01 21.61
N HIS A 295 -18.53 5.87 20.77
CA HIS A 295 -18.40 7.32 20.99
C HIS A 295 -19.58 8.06 20.37
N ILE A 296 -20.18 8.97 21.15
CA ILE A 296 -21.20 9.90 20.66
C ILE A 296 -20.55 11.28 20.59
N PRO A 297 -20.32 11.82 19.37
CA PRO A 297 -19.62 13.09 19.22
C PRO A 297 -20.46 14.24 19.79
N SER A 298 -19.82 15.12 20.57
CA SER A 298 -20.45 16.36 21.06
C SER A 298 -20.62 17.38 19.93
N ASP A 299 -19.67 17.40 18.99
CA ASP A 299 -19.71 18.19 17.76
C ASP A 299 -19.10 17.38 16.61
N ARG A 300 -19.94 16.58 15.94
CA ARG A 300 -19.53 15.76 14.79
C ARG A 300 -18.95 16.61 13.66
N SER A 301 -19.44 17.84 13.47
CA SER A 301 -18.97 18.69 12.37
C SER A 301 -17.53 19.12 12.62
N SER A 302 -17.20 19.52 13.84
CA SER A 302 -15.83 19.90 14.22
C SER A 302 -14.87 18.71 14.19
N GLU A 303 -15.30 17.52 14.65
CA GLU A 303 -14.51 16.29 14.54
C GLU A 303 -14.21 15.92 13.08
N LEU A 304 -15.18 16.08 12.19
CA LEU A 304 -15.02 15.83 10.76
C LEU A 304 -14.04 16.81 10.11
N GLU A 305 -14.17 18.11 10.35
CA GLU A 305 -13.22 19.10 9.80
C GLU A 305 -11.80 18.85 10.33
N SER A 306 -11.67 18.43 11.59
CA SER A 306 -10.37 18.05 12.17
C SER A 306 -9.75 16.84 11.46
N LEU A 307 -10.55 15.82 11.12
CA LEU A 307 -10.08 14.65 10.39
C LEU A 307 -9.70 14.97 8.94
N ILE A 308 -10.47 15.83 8.27
CA ILE A 308 -10.14 16.34 6.93
C ILE A 308 -8.82 17.13 6.99
N GLN A 309 -8.63 17.98 8.00
CA GLN A 309 -7.40 18.72 8.22
C GLN A 309 -6.21 17.78 8.49
N GLU A 310 -6.39 16.71 9.26
CA GLU A 310 -5.39 15.65 9.46
C GLU A 310 -5.00 15.00 8.12
N CYS A 311 -5.97 14.61 7.30
CA CYS A 311 -5.74 14.04 5.96
C CYS A 311 -4.97 15.02 5.04
N LEU A 312 -5.39 16.29 4.97
CA LEU A 312 -4.72 17.33 4.18
C LEU A 312 -3.28 17.59 4.61
N PHE A 313 -2.97 17.43 5.90
CA PHE A 313 -1.63 17.58 6.46
C PHE A 313 -0.70 16.46 5.98
N PHE A 314 -1.16 15.21 5.94
CA PHE A 314 -0.31 14.08 5.54
C PHE A 314 -0.17 13.91 4.03
N TRP A 315 -1.05 14.49 3.22
CA TRP A 315 -1.04 14.33 1.77
C TRP A 315 0.31 14.61 1.09
N PRO A 316 1.02 15.74 1.29
CA PRO A 316 2.35 15.89 0.71
C PRO A 316 3.32 14.76 1.10
N LEU A 317 3.24 14.27 2.34
CA LEU A 317 4.13 13.20 2.82
C LEU A 317 3.96 11.90 2.03
N THR A 318 2.77 11.61 1.49
CA THR A 318 2.53 10.44 0.64
C THR A 318 3.26 10.56 -0.71
N HIS A 319 3.37 11.77 -1.25
CA HIS A 319 4.16 12.03 -2.46
C HIS A 319 5.66 11.92 -2.18
N LEU A 320 6.16 12.47 -1.06
CA LEU A 320 7.57 12.30 -0.68
C LEU A 320 7.91 10.81 -0.47
N PHE A 321 7.01 10.06 0.16
CA PHE A 321 7.14 8.63 0.39
C PHE A 321 7.37 7.86 -0.91
N TRP A 322 6.48 8.01 -1.89
CA TRP A 322 6.61 7.32 -3.17
C TRP A 322 7.72 7.86 -4.06
N ALA A 323 8.03 9.16 -3.99
CA ALA A 323 9.17 9.71 -4.70
C ALA A 323 10.49 9.05 -4.28
N LEU A 324 10.72 8.91 -2.98
CA LEU A 324 11.94 8.29 -2.45
C LEU A 324 12.05 6.81 -2.84
N SER A 325 10.93 6.09 -2.82
CA SER A 325 10.88 4.73 -3.35
C SER A 325 11.25 4.70 -4.84
N ALA A 326 10.61 5.53 -5.66
CA ALA A 326 10.84 5.57 -7.11
C ALA A 326 12.29 5.96 -7.47
N MET A 327 12.89 6.92 -6.77
CA MET A 327 14.30 7.29 -6.92
C MET A 327 15.24 6.10 -6.74
N LYS A 328 15.08 5.33 -5.66
CA LYS A 328 15.90 4.12 -5.41
C LYS A 328 15.66 3.07 -6.49
N HIS A 329 14.40 2.77 -6.80
CA HIS A 329 14.04 1.70 -7.73
C HIS A 329 14.41 2.02 -9.18
N ALA A 330 14.47 3.31 -9.55
CA ALA A 330 15.00 3.76 -10.84
C ALA A 330 16.47 3.35 -11.03
N LEU A 331 17.32 3.53 -10.01
CA LEU A 331 18.73 3.09 -10.05
C LEU A 331 18.87 1.57 -10.12
N LEU A 332 17.94 0.83 -9.53
CA LEU A 332 17.86 -0.62 -9.64
C LEU A 332 17.30 -1.10 -10.99
N LYS A 333 16.89 -0.19 -11.88
CA LYS A 333 16.25 -0.49 -13.17
C LYS A 333 15.05 -1.41 -13.00
N PHE A 334 14.25 -1.17 -11.96
CA PHE A 334 13.02 -1.91 -11.75
C PHE A 334 12.01 -1.58 -12.84
N GLU A 335 11.49 -2.61 -13.51
CA GLU A 335 10.51 -2.45 -14.59
C GLU A 335 9.12 -2.87 -14.13
N ASN A 336 8.20 -1.91 -14.07
CA ASN A 336 6.78 -2.11 -13.75
C ASN A 336 5.83 -1.42 -14.76
N GLY A 337 6.35 -0.96 -15.90
CA GLY A 337 5.59 -0.20 -16.90
C GLY A 337 5.53 1.30 -16.66
N VAL A 338 6.09 1.79 -15.55
CA VAL A 338 6.20 3.22 -15.22
C VAL A 338 7.66 3.67 -15.35
N ASP A 339 7.86 4.87 -15.89
CA ASP A 339 9.13 5.58 -15.77
C ASP A 339 9.28 6.11 -14.34
N LEU A 340 10.03 5.38 -13.53
CA LEU A 340 10.23 5.68 -12.11
C LEU A 340 10.95 7.02 -11.87
N ASP A 341 11.74 7.50 -12.83
CA ASP A 341 12.41 8.79 -12.71
C ASP A 341 11.41 9.93 -12.92
N VAL A 342 10.52 9.80 -13.91
CA VAL A 342 9.38 10.73 -14.08
C VAL A 342 8.45 10.69 -12.88
N GLN A 343 8.11 9.50 -12.38
CA GLN A 343 7.29 9.35 -11.17
C GLN A 343 7.91 10.09 -9.98
N ALA A 344 9.22 9.91 -9.74
CA ALA A 344 9.91 10.58 -8.64
C ALA A 344 9.89 12.11 -8.78
N ARG A 345 10.22 12.63 -9.97
CA ARG A 345 10.23 14.09 -10.24
C ARG A 345 8.86 14.73 -10.07
N ASP A 346 7.82 14.12 -10.63
CA ASP A 346 6.45 14.62 -10.54
C ASP A 346 5.94 14.58 -9.09
N ARG A 347 6.17 13.48 -8.38
CA ARG A 347 5.80 13.36 -6.95
C ARG A 347 6.55 14.39 -6.10
N LEU A 348 7.83 14.67 -6.37
CA LEU A 348 8.57 15.73 -5.67
C LEU A 348 7.99 17.13 -5.95
N ALA A 349 7.60 17.41 -7.20
CA ALA A 349 6.96 18.68 -7.55
C ALA A 349 5.64 18.86 -6.77
N VAL A 350 4.80 17.82 -6.72
CA VAL A 350 3.55 17.83 -5.94
C VAL A 350 3.81 17.97 -4.43
N TYR A 351 4.83 17.28 -3.90
CA TYR A 351 5.23 17.40 -2.50
C TYR A 351 5.51 18.86 -2.12
N PHE A 352 6.33 19.56 -2.91
CA PHE A 352 6.69 20.95 -2.61
C PHE A 352 5.52 21.92 -2.81
N HIS A 353 4.67 21.70 -3.83
CA HIS A 353 3.43 22.45 -4.04
C HIS A 353 2.48 22.35 -2.83
N LEU A 354 2.30 21.15 -2.28
CA LEU A 354 1.37 20.91 -1.17
C LEU A 354 1.96 21.18 0.22
N LYS A 355 3.30 21.15 0.38
CA LYS A 355 3.98 21.31 1.68
C LYS A 355 3.56 22.57 2.48
N PRO A 356 3.39 23.77 1.87
CA PRO A 356 2.94 24.96 2.60
C PRO A 356 1.61 24.77 3.33
N ARG A 357 0.69 23.94 2.78
CA ARG A 357 -0.58 23.59 3.42
C ARG A 357 -0.35 22.86 4.75
N SER A 358 0.51 21.86 4.76
CA SER A 358 0.84 21.09 5.97
C SER A 358 1.56 21.94 7.01
N GLN A 359 2.46 22.82 6.58
CA GLN A 359 3.13 23.76 7.48
C GLN A 359 2.11 24.68 8.18
N LYS A 360 1.17 25.27 7.41
CA LYS A 360 0.11 26.12 7.96
C LYS A 360 -0.75 25.38 8.98
N ILE A 361 -1.19 24.16 8.65
CA ILE A 361 -1.97 23.31 9.56
C ILE A 361 -1.18 23.05 10.86
N TYR A 362 0.09 22.68 10.76
CA TYR A 362 0.94 22.46 11.93
C TYR A 362 1.05 23.71 12.80
N GLU A 363 1.28 24.88 12.22
CA GLU A 363 1.41 26.14 12.95
C GLU A 363 0.11 26.54 13.67
N GLU A 364 -1.05 26.31 13.05
CA GLU A 364 -2.37 26.55 13.64
C GLU A 364 -2.62 25.62 14.84
N LEU A 365 -2.42 24.31 14.66
CA LEU A 365 -2.61 23.31 15.71
C LEU A 365 -1.61 23.48 16.87
N LYS A 366 -0.36 23.87 16.57
CA LYS A 366 0.66 24.12 17.59
C LYS A 366 0.36 25.35 18.43
N LYS A 367 -0.21 26.42 17.84
CA LYS A 367 -0.68 27.59 18.61
C LYS A 367 -1.81 27.20 19.55
N TRP A 368 -2.75 26.39 19.08
CA TRP A 368 -3.87 25.91 19.90
C TRP A 368 -3.41 25.09 21.11
N LYS A 369 -2.46 24.15 20.92
CA LYS A 369 -1.87 23.37 22.03
C LYS A 369 -1.11 24.20 23.07
N LYS A 370 -0.63 25.40 22.71
CA LYS A 370 0.04 26.31 23.65
C LYS A 370 -0.94 27.22 24.41
N ALA A 371 -2.17 27.36 23.90
CA ALA A 371 -3.20 28.21 24.49
C ALA A 371 -4.09 27.45 25.49
N LEU A 372 -4.15 26.12 25.37
CA LEU A 372 -4.62 25.18 26.39
C LEU A 372 -3.54 24.95 27.45
#